data_AF-K6YV92-F1
#
_entry.id   AF-K6YV92-F1
#
_cell.length_a   1.000
_cell.length_b   1.000
_cell.length_c   1.000
_cell.angle_alpha   90.00
_cell.angle_beta   90.00
_cell.angle_gamma   90.00
#
_symmetry.space_group_name_H-M   'P 1'
#
loop_
_entity.id
_entity.type
_entity.pdbx_description
1 polymer ?
#
loop_
_entity_poly.entity_id
_entity_poly.type
_entity_poly.pdbx_seq_one_letter_code
_entity_poly.pdbx_strand_id
1 'polypeptide(L)'
;MNSIQESQHSQEPDSFETWINERPKWLQSAARLLIDSKRIPNEDEIKELARLCFKEASGAKEGFSRILPGALAQAAQRPEIRINKISGVSGVNAIKADAALSFGSTNLAVIYGANGSGKTSFSRILKQACGSRVLSSYRRHQ
;
A
#
# COMPACT_ATOMS: atom_id res chain seq x y z
N MET A 1 -31.81 31.30 9.52
CA MET A 1 -30.75 30.66 10.35
C MET A 1 -30.53 29.23 9.88
N ASN A 2 -29.40 28.99 9.21
CA ASN A 2 -28.42 27.93 9.45
C ASN A 2 -27.64 27.67 8.17
N SER A 3 -26.64 28.50 7.96
CA SER A 3 -25.55 28.27 7.01
C SER A 3 -24.76 27.07 7.51
N ILE A 4 -24.85 25.96 6.79
CA ILE A 4 -23.95 24.82 6.99
C ILE A 4 -22.60 25.27 6.46
N GLN A 5 -21.69 25.55 7.39
CA GLN A 5 -20.29 25.85 7.12
C GLN A 5 -19.66 24.64 6.42
N GLU A 6 -19.31 24.82 5.14
CA GLU A 6 -18.38 23.97 4.43
C GLU A 6 -17.12 23.82 5.29
N SER A 7 -16.88 22.59 5.73
CA SER A 7 -15.74 22.24 6.57
C SER A 7 -14.48 22.38 5.71
N GLN A 8 -13.81 23.52 5.85
CA GLN A 8 -12.49 23.73 5.29
C GLN A 8 -11.53 22.75 5.96
N HIS A 9 -11.28 21.62 5.33
CA HIS A 9 -10.26 20.68 5.75
C HIS A 9 -8.91 21.25 5.29
N SER A 10 -8.31 22.09 6.15
CA SER A 10 -6.93 22.54 6.04
C SER A 10 -6.05 21.34 5.71
N GLN A 11 -5.59 21.27 4.46
CA GLN A 11 -4.73 20.19 4.00
C GLN A 11 -3.36 20.40 4.65
N GLU A 12 -3.13 19.78 5.80
CA GLU A 12 -1.79 19.37 6.20
C GLU A 12 -1.15 18.69 4.97
N PRO A 13 0.12 19.01 4.62
CA PRO A 13 0.77 18.36 3.48
C PRO A 13 0.67 16.86 3.68
N ASP A 14 -0.01 16.18 2.76
CA ASP A 14 -0.24 14.74 2.85
C ASP A 14 1.12 14.08 3.08
N SER A 15 1.28 13.37 4.19
CA SER A 15 2.53 12.69 4.54
C SER A 15 3.05 11.82 3.40
N PHE A 16 2.14 11.31 2.56
CA PHE A 16 2.46 10.57 1.35
C PHE A 16 3.01 11.46 0.22
N GLU A 17 2.50 12.68 0.06
CA GLU A 17 3.00 13.64 -0.92
C GLU A 17 4.41 14.12 -0.57
N THR A 18 4.71 14.38 0.69
CA THR A 18 6.08 14.64 1.14
C THR A 18 6.99 13.45 0.82
N TRP A 19 6.54 12.25 1.17
CA TRP A 19 7.29 11.01 0.94
C TRP A 19 7.60 10.73 -0.53
N ILE A 20 6.63 10.90 -1.45
CA ILE A 20 6.86 10.63 -2.88
C ILE A 20 7.83 11.64 -3.49
N ASN A 21 7.80 12.89 -3.02
CA ASN A 21 8.68 13.96 -3.52
C ASN A 21 10.14 13.76 -3.09
N GLU A 22 10.42 12.95 -2.06
CA GLU A 22 11.78 12.54 -1.65
C GLU A 22 12.34 11.37 -2.49
N ARG A 23 11.52 10.76 -3.35
CA ARG A 23 11.94 9.59 -4.16
C ARG A 23 12.63 10.03 -5.46
N PRO A 24 13.35 9.11 -6.13
CA PRO A 24 13.98 9.39 -7.42
C PRO A 24 13.01 9.99 -8.43
N LYS A 25 13.51 10.87 -9.29
CA LYS A 25 12.71 11.62 -10.28
C LYS A 25 12.00 10.71 -11.27
N TRP A 26 12.59 9.58 -11.64
CA TRP A 26 11.93 8.57 -12.48
C TRP A 26 10.67 8.01 -11.79
N LEU A 27 10.71 7.81 -10.47
CA LEU A 27 9.57 7.31 -9.70
C LEU A 27 8.48 8.37 -9.57
N GLN A 28 8.87 9.64 -9.40
CA GLN A 28 7.91 10.75 -9.44
C GLN A 28 7.21 10.85 -10.81
N SER A 29 7.95 10.60 -11.90
CA SER A 29 7.41 10.56 -13.26
C SER A 29 6.42 9.40 -13.44
N ALA A 30 6.75 8.22 -12.92
CA ALA A 30 5.86 7.06 -12.90
C ALA A 30 4.57 7.33 -12.10
N ALA A 31 4.71 7.91 -10.91
CA ALA A 31 3.57 8.30 -10.10
C ALA A 31 2.69 9.33 -10.81
N ARG A 32 3.29 10.32 -11.49
CA ARG A 32 2.55 11.29 -12.29
C ARG A 32 1.76 10.64 -13.41
N LEU A 33 2.37 9.71 -14.16
CA LEU A 33 1.69 8.94 -15.21
C LEU A 33 0.49 8.17 -14.66
N LEU A 34 0.64 7.52 -13.50
CA LEU A 34 -0.44 6.76 -12.85
C LEU A 34 -1.59 7.66 -12.40
N ILE A 35 -1.27 8.83 -11.83
CA ILE A 35 -2.26 9.83 -11.40
C ILE A 35 -3.08 10.33 -12.58
N ASP A 36 -2.40 10.70 -13.68
CA ASP A 36 -3.05 11.31 -14.84
C ASP A 36 -3.84 10.28 -15.65
N SER A 37 -3.30 9.09 -15.84
CA SER A 37 -3.92 8.03 -16.65
C SER A 37 -5.01 7.25 -15.89
N LYS A 38 -4.92 7.18 -14.56
CA LYS A 38 -5.80 6.36 -13.68
C LYS A 38 -5.93 4.90 -14.14
N ARG A 39 -4.89 4.36 -14.78
CA ARG A 39 -4.84 2.97 -15.25
C ARG A 39 -3.44 2.38 -15.08
N ILE A 40 -3.35 1.06 -15.29
CA ILE A 40 -2.06 0.38 -15.37
C ILE A 40 -1.34 0.87 -16.64
N PRO A 41 -0.03 1.22 -16.56
CA PRO A 41 0.75 1.59 -17.73
C PRO A 41 0.83 0.44 -18.73
N ASN A 42 0.86 0.76 -20.02
CA ASN A 42 1.07 -0.24 -21.07
C ASN A 42 2.56 -0.57 -21.22
N GLU A 43 2.88 -1.55 -22.06
CA GLU A 43 4.25 -2.04 -22.25
C GLU A 43 5.22 -0.94 -22.72
N ASP A 44 4.78 -0.05 -23.59
CA ASP A 44 5.64 1.03 -24.11
C ASP A 44 5.89 2.12 -23.07
N GLU A 45 4.88 2.45 -22.25
CA GLU A 45 5.03 3.33 -21.10
C GLU A 45 5.97 2.71 -20.04
N ILE A 46 5.86 1.41 -19.78
CA ILE A 46 6.78 0.69 -18.87
C ILE A 46 8.22 0.78 -19.39
N LYS A 47 8.44 0.56 -20.69
CA LYS A 47 9.77 0.72 -21.31
C LYS A 47 10.31 2.13 -21.16
N GLU A 48 9.47 3.15 -21.34
CA GLU A 48 9.89 4.53 -21.16
C GLU A 48 10.23 4.84 -19.69
N LEU A 49 9.45 4.34 -18.73
CA LEU A 49 9.77 4.48 -17.30
C LEU A 49 11.09 3.79 -16.94
N ALA A 50 11.36 2.60 -17.51
CA ALA A 50 12.63 1.92 -17.35
C ALA A 50 13.79 2.74 -17.95
N ARG A 51 13.59 3.32 -19.14
CA ARG A 51 14.57 4.22 -19.76
C ARG A 51 14.85 5.44 -18.88
N LEU A 52 13.83 6.06 -18.28
CA LEU A 52 13.99 7.16 -17.33
C LEU A 52 14.76 6.73 -16.07
N CYS A 53 14.52 5.54 -15.55
CA CYS A 53 15.27 4.97 -14.43
C CYS A 53 16.77 4.87 -14.76
N PHE A 54 17.13 4.29 -15.91
CA PHE A 54 18.53 4.23 -16.36
C PHE A 54 19.12 5.62 -16.61
N LYS A 55 18.34 6.54 -17.18
CA LYS A 55 18.75 7.92 -17.44
C LYS A 55 19.11 8.66 -16.16
N GLU A 56 18.32 8.49 -15.10
CA GLU A 56 18.60 9.07 -13.78
C GLU A 56 19.84 8.44 -13.14
N ALA A 57 19.96 7.11 -13.20
CA ALA A 57 21.13 6.39 -12.71
C ALA A 57 22.43 6.83 -13.44
N SER A 58 22.32 7.24 -14.70
CA SER A 58 23.43 7.77 -15.50
C SER A 58 23.77 9.24 -15.19
N GLY A 59 23.08 9.87 -14.24
CA GLY A 59 23.36 11.24 -13.77
C GLY A 59 22.57 12.35 -14.47
N ALA A 60 21.62 12.02 -15.35
CA ALA A 60 20.79 13.04 -15.98
C ALA A 60 19.83 13.66 -14.96
N LYS A 61 19.64 14.99 -15.04
CA LYS A 61 18.74 15.74 -14.15
C LYS A 61 17.45 16.23 -14.83
N GLU A 62 17.39 16.09 -16.15
CA GLU A 62 16.42 16.68 -17.07
C GLU A 62 15.51 15.61 -17.70
N GLY A 63 14.28 16.00 -18.08
CA GLY A 63 13.33 15.12 -18.77
C GLY A 63 12.54 14.19 -17.84
N PHE A 64 12.30 14.63 -16.60
CA PHE A 64 11.44 13.95 -15.64
C PHE A 64 10.20 14.79 -15.37
N SER A 65 9.08 14.13 -15.12
CA SER A 65 7.84 14.78 -14.71
C SER A 65 7.79 14.89 -13.19
N ARG A 66 7.31 16.03 -12.70
CA ARG A 66 7.07 16.28 -11.28
C ARG A 66 5.58 16.14 -10.97
N ILE A 67 5.28 15.64 -9.77
CA ILE A 67 3.91 15.61 -9.26
C ILE A 67 3.54 17.04 -8.86
N LEU A 68 2.42 17.55 -9.40
CA LEU A 68 1.88 18.85 -9.00
C LEU A 68 1.40 18.77 -7.54
N PRO A 69 1.65 19.81 -6.72
CA PRO A 69 1.13 19.89 -5.36
C PRO A 69 -0.38 19.61 -5.31
N GLY A 70 -0.81 18.70 -4.46
CA GLY A 70 -2.22 18.31 -4.28
C GLY A 70 -2.79 17.43 -5.40
N ALA A 71 -2.01 17.03 -6.41
CA ALA A 71 -2.49 16.12 -7.46
C ALA A 71 -2.85 14.74 -6.89
N LEU A 72 -2.11 14.29 -5.88
CA LEU A 72 -2.38 13.02 -5.19
C LEU A 72 -3.68 13.06 -4.39
N ALA A 73 -3.91 14.14 -3.63
CA ALA A 73 -5.14 14.32 -2.87
C ALA A 73 -6.38 14.37 -3.78
N GLN A 74 -6.26 15.03 -4.94
CA GLN A 74 -7.34 15.08 -5.94
C GLN A 74 -7.58 13.75 -6.65
N ALA A 75 -6.52 12.96 -6.87
CA ALA A 75 -6.62 11.63 -7.46
C ALA A 75 -7.11 10.56 -6.48
N ALA A 76 -6.94 10.79 -5.17
CA ALA A 76 -7.34 9.87 -4.12
C ALA A 76 -8.88 9.81 -4.00
N GLN A 77 -9.49 8.92 -4.78
CA GLN A 77 -10.72 8.29 -4.34
C GLN A 77 -10.36 7.45 -3.11
N ARG A 78 -11.05 7.67 -1.98
CA ARG A 78 -10.89 6.87 -0.77
C ARG A 78 -12.07 5.90 -0.63
N PRO A 79 -12.19 4.88 -1.52
CA PRO A 79 -13.23 3.88 -1.35
C PRO A 79 -13.01 3.14 -0.02
N GLU A 80 -14.08 2.64 0.57
CA GLU A 80 -13.96 1.76 1.73
C GLU A 80 -13.20 0.48 1.30
N ILE A 81 -12.01 0.27 1.86
CA ILE A 81 -11.22 -0.94 1.65
C ILE A 81 -11.44 -1.88 2.82
N ARG A 82 -11.76 -3.13 2.53
CA ARG A 82 -11.94 -4.19 3.53
C ARG A 82 -11.17 -5.44 3.17
N ILE A 83 -10.57 -6.07 4.18
CA ILE A 83 -10.01 -7.41 4.07
C ILE A 83 -11.17 -8.41 4.07
N ASN A 84 -11.43 -9.07 2.94
CA ASN A 84 -12.49 -10.06 2.82
C ASN A 84 -12.04 -11.44 3.31
N LYS A 85 -10.87 -11.90 2.86
CA LYS A 85 -10.38 -13.25 3.13
C LYS A 85 -8.84 -13.31 3.10
N ILE A 86 -8.27 -14.15 3.96
CA ILE A 86 -6.89 -14.64 3.86
C ILE A 86 -6.97 -16.11 3.45
N SER A 87 -6.28 -16.51 2.39
CA SER A 87 -6.25 -17.88 1.89
C SER A 87 -4.89 -18.22 1.27
N GLY A 88 -4.65 -19.49 0.95
CA GLY A 88 -3.38 -19.93 0.36
C GLY A 88 -2.21 -19.80 1.32
N VAL A 89 -2.46 -19.92 2.63
CA VAL A 89 -1.42 -19.81 3.65
C VAL A 89 -0.51 -21.03 3.56
N SER A 90 0.76 -20.81 3.26
CA SER A 90 1.81 -21.84 3.22
C SER A 90 3.04 -21.39 4.02
N GLY A 91 3.81 -22.33 4.56
CA GLY A 91 5.05 -22.03 5.28
C GLY A 91 4.88 -21.37 6.65
N VAL A 92 3.66 -21.24 7.18
CA VAL A 92 3.37 -20.71 8.51
C VAL A 92 2.96 -21.85 9.44
N ASN A 93 3.74 -22.12 10.49
CA ASN A 93 3.54 -23.22 11.44
C ASN A 93 2.08 -23.35 11.95
N ALA A 94 1.69 -24.55 12.37
CA ALA A 94 0.38 -24.94 12.93
C ALA A 94 -0.89 -24.63 12.08
N ILE A 95 -0.73 -24.04 10.89
CA ILE A 95 -1.82 -23.81 9.95
C ILE A 95 -1.83 -24.97 8.95
N LYS A 96 -2.97 -25.65 8.79
CA LYS A 96 -3.13 -26.67 7.75
C LYS A 96 -2.88 -26.04 6.37
N ALA A 97 -2.23 -26.77 5.47
CA ALA A 97 -2.26 -26.42 4.05
C ALA A 97 -3.72 -26.15 3.66
N ASP A 98 -3.96 -25.03 2.99
CA ASP A 98 -5.28 -24.52 2.56
C ASP A 98 -6.17 -23.89 3.63
N ALA A 99 -5.65 -23.57 4.82
CA ALA A 99 -6.43 -22.80 5.77
C ALA A 99 -6.79 -21.42 5.21
N ALA A 100 -8.06 -21.07 5.39
CA ALA A 100 -8.58 -19.77 5.02
C ALA A 100 -9.34 -19.12 6.18
N LEU A 101 -9.20 -17.82 6.30
CA LEU A 101 -9.89 -16.98 7.28
C LEU A 101 -10.73 -15.95 6.53
N SER A 102 -12.05 -16.02 6.68
CA SER A 102 -12.99 -15.08 6.08
C SER A 102 -13.47 -14.09 7.13
N PHE A 103 -13.45 -12.80 6.81
CA PHE A 103 -13.85 -11.72 7.73
C PHE A 103 -15.34 -11.35 7.58
N GLY A 104 -16.00 -11.85 6.53
CA GLY A 104 -17.41 -11.60 6.26
C GLY A 104 -17.70 -10.17 5.82
N SER A 105 -18.98 -9.82 5.84
CA SER A 105 -19.50 -8.49 5.46
C SER A 105 -19.77 -7.57 6.65
N THR A 106 -19.36 -7.95 7.86
CA THR A 106 -19.53 -7.13 9.07
C THR A 106 -18.32 -6.22 9.33
N ASN A 107 -18.54 -5.14 10.09
CA ASN A 107 -17.49 -4.18 10.45
C ASN A 107 -16.59 -4.67 11.61
N LEU A 108 -16.93 -5.80 12.22
CA LEU A 108 -16.18 -6.46 13.27
C LEU A 108 -16.11 -7.97 12.99
N ALA A 109 -14.92 -8.53 13.10
CA ALA A 109 -14.67 -9.96 13.00
C ALA A 109 -13.91 -10.44 14.25
N VAL A 110 -14.46 -11.45 14.93
CA VAL A 110 -13.85 -12.05 16.14
C VAL A 110 -13.37 -13.47 15.80
N ILE A 111 -12.08 -13.72 16.01
CA ILE A 111 -11.44 -15.00 15.68
C ILE A 111 -11.15 -15.75 16.99
N TYR A 112 -11.82 -16.88 17.20
CA TYR A 112 -11.66 -17.72 18.39
C TYR A 112 -11.45 -19.19 18.00
N GLY A 113 -10.95 -20.00 18.93
CA GLY A 113 -10.63 -21.41 18.71
C GLY A 113 -9.68 -21.96 19.76
N ALA A 114 -9.42 -23.26 19.75
CA ALA A 114 -8.55 -23.92 20.73
C ALA A 114 -7.10 -23.39 20.70
N ASN A 115 -6.35 -23.60 21.78
CA ASN A 115 -4.90 -23.33 21.77
C ASN A 115 -4.22 -24.17 20.68
N GLY A 116 -3.30 -23.56 19.93
CA GLY A 116 -2.66 -24.20 18.78
C GLY A 116 -3.45 -24.16 17.46
N SER A 117 -4.67 -23.61 17.42
CA SER A 117 -5.49 -23.55 16.20
C SER A 117 -5.03 -22.54 15.12
N GLY A 118 -3.84 -21.94 15.26
CA GLY A 118 -3.28 -21.02 14.27
C GLY A 118 -3.73 -19.55 14.36
N LYS A 119 -4.49 -19.13 15.38
CA LYS A 119 -4.95 -17.72 15.55
C LYS A 119 -3.79 -16.70 15.49
N THR A 120 -2.76 -16.90 16.31
CA THR A 120 -1.56 -16.03 16.33
C THR A 120 -0.84 -16.02 14.99
N SER A 121 -0.88 -17.14 14.25
CA SER A 121 -0.26 -17.24 12.93
C SER A 121 -1.00 -16.36 11.90
N PHE A 122 -2.33 -16.33 11.89
CA PHE A 122 -3.09 -15.39 11.04
C PHE A 122 -2.81 -13.92 11.40
N SER A 123 -2.68 -13.59 12.69
CA SER A 123 -2.30 -12.22 13.10
C SER A 123 -0.90 -11.84 12.61
N ARG A 124 0.05 -12.79 12.53
CA ARG A 124 1.39 -12.52 11.97
C ARG A 124 1.34 -12.25 10.47
N ILE A 125 0.52 -13.01 9.73
CA ILE A 125 0.32 -12.79 8.29
C ILE A 125 -0.22 -11.37 8.04
N LEU A 126 -1.23 -10.95 8.79
CA LEU A 126 -1.77 -9.59 8.71
C LEU A 126 -0.70 -8.53 8.99
N LYS A 127 0.10 -8.71 10.04
CA LYS A 127 1.19 -7.78 10.36
C LYS A 127 2.20 -7.65 9.22
N GLN A 128 2.60 -8.77 8.62
CA GLN A 128 3.55 -8.80 7.50
C GLN A 128 2.95 -8.17 6.23
N ALA A 129 1.69 -8.50 5.90
CA ALA A 129 1.00 -7.94 4.73
C ALA A 129 0.87 -6.41 4.81
N CYS A 130 0.67 -5.85 6.01
CA CYS A 130 0.61 -4.41 6.24
C CYS A 130 2.00 -3.74 6.35
N GLY A 131 3.09 -4.43 6.00
CA GLY A 131 4.44 -3.86 6.03
C GLY A 131 4.96 -3.52 7.44
N SER A 132 4.37 -4.09 8.49
CA SER A 132 4.83 -3.87 9.86
C SER A 132 6.23 -4.46 10.02
N ARG A 133 7.21 -3.58 10.25
CA ARG A 133 8.61 -3.94 10.59
C ARG A 133 8.73 -4.53 12.00
N VAL A 134 7.68 -5.14 12.55
CA VAL A 134 7.80 -5.93 13.78
C VAL A 134 8.38 -7.27 13.38
N LEU A 135 9.71 -7.34 13.38
CA LEU A 135 10.45 -8.58 13.40
C LEU A 135 9.92 -9.38 14.59
N SER A 136 9.15 -10.44 14.37
CA SER A 136 8.88 -11.39 15.44
C SER A 136 10.19 -12.12 15.69
N SER A 137 10.99 -11.61 16.62
CA SER A 137 12.22 -12.23 17.10
C SER A 137 11.88 -13.55 17.80
N TYR A 138 11.65 -14.59 17.00
CA TYR A 138 11.72 -15.96 17.48
C TYR A 138 13.18 -16.41 17.38
N ARG A 139 13.97 -15.98 18.36
CA ARG A 139 15.34 -16.48 18.56
C ARG A 139 15.22 -17.96 18.97
N ARG A 140 15.43 -18.87 18.02
CA ARG A 140 15.68 -20.29 18.31
C ARG A 140 17.11 -20.41 18.84
N HIS A 141 17.25 -20.71 20.12
CA HIS A 141 18.33 -21.57 20.63
C HIS A 141 17.58 -22.81 21.14
N GLN A 142 17.71 -23.97 20.49
CA GLN A 142 18.80 -24.96 20.71
C GLN A 142 19.02 -25.19 22.19
#